data_AF-A0A2E3C8I2-F1
#
_entry.id   AF-A0A2E3C8I2-F1
#
_cell.length_a   1.000
_cell.length_b   1.000
_cell.length_c   1.000
_cell.angle_alpha   90.00
_cell.angle_beta   90.00
_cell.angle_gamma   90.00
#
_symmetry.space_group_name_H-M   'P 1'
#
loop_
_entity.id
_entity.type
_entity.pdbx_description
1 polymer ?
#
loop_
_entity_poly.entity_id
_entity_poly.type
_entity_poly.pdbx_seq_one_letter_code
_entity_poly.pdbx_strand_id
1 'polypeptide(L)'
;MEARFKEFQTEYNLNDEAMGKMLGLFNDAFIEIAHKLINDTNVNVSVKKTNVKKTTSDNSPGCPPVKRFATKIAAEYAQENNLTLDDFDIGTLKDGKITKSDINTYLKANKLTTKKEPKKNTTVASNQGEPWYKNLSKEKTVNKCCGMNKSGDPCKHPGTTKPDGANNYYCFRHGMDWRNFEVSSDSDLEEEPIEKEIMCSIVDSE
;
A
#
# COMPACT_ATOMS: atom_id res chain seq x y z
N MET A 1 30.36 -7.00 -26.08
CA MET A 1 30.10 -5.60 -25.69
C MET A 1 30.62 -4.64 -26.76
N GLU A 2 31.88 -4.77 -27.18
CA GLU A 2 32.47 -3.97 -28.27
C GLU A 2 31.70 -4.03 -29.60
N ALA A 3 31.13 -5.18 -29.98
CA ALA A 3 30.30 -5.30 -31.18
C ALA A 3 29.05 -4.39 -31.11
N ARG A 4 28.41 -4.29 -29.94
CA ARG A 4 27.25 -3.41 -29.72
C ARG A 4 27.64 -1.93 -29.75
N PHE A 5 28.82 -1.60 -29.25
CA PHE A 5 29.36 -0.24 -29.33
C PHE A 5 29.69 0.14 -30.77
N LYS A 6 30.25 -0.77 -31.58
CA LYS A 6 30.50 -0.51 -33.01
C LYS A 6 29.20 -0.35 -33.82
N GLU A 7 28.18 -1.17 -33.53
CA GLU A 7 26.84 -1.00 -34.11
C GLU A 7 26.28 0.40 -33.78
N PHE A 8 26.31 0.78 -32.50
CA PHE A 8 25.83 2.09 -32.03
C PHE A 8 26.64 3.25 -32.62
N GLN A 9 27.96 3.11 -32.73
CA GLN A 9 28.81 4.11 -33.37
C GLN A 9 28.42 4.35 -34.83
N THR A 10 28.14 3.26 -35.55
CA THR A 10 27.79 3.30 -36.97
C THR A 10 26.37 3.85 -37.18
N GLU A 11 25.43 3.44 -36.33
CA GLU A 11 24.02 3.87 -36.39
C GLU A 11 23.87 5.39 -36.17
N TYR A 12 24.63 5.95 -35.23
CA TYR A 12 24.56 7.37 -34.88
C TYR A 12 25.69 8.21 -35.49
N ASN A 13 26.51 7.62 -36.37
CA ASN A 13 27.65 8.25 -37.03
C ASN A 13 28.56 9.03 -36.06
N LEU A 14 28.88 8.40 -34.94
CA LEU A 14 29.70 8.98 -33.88
C LEU A 14 31.19 8.83 -34.21
N ASN A 15 31.95 9.92 -34.06
CA ASN A 15 33.41 9.84 -34.18
C ASN A 15 34.02 9.13 -32.96
N ASP A 16 35.22 8.56 -33.14
CA ASP A 16 35.92 7.83 -32.06
C ASP A 16 36.12 8.69 -30.81
N GLU A 17 36.27 10.01 -30.97
CA GLU A 17 36.40 10.95 -29.86
C GLU A 17 35.12 11.07 -29.03
N ALA A 18 33.95 11.18 -29.67
CA ALA A 18 32.67 11.22 -28.97
C ALA A 18 32.35 9.88 -28.29
N MET A 19 32.68 8.77 -28.94
CA MET A 19 32.54 7.44 -28.34
C MET A 19 33.44 7.29 -27.12
N GLY A 20 34.69 7.76 -27.20
CA GLY A 20 35.62 7.79 -26.08
C GLY A 20 35.10 8.64 -24.91
N LYS A 21 34.55 9.83 -25.18
CA LYS A 21 33.93 10.68 -24.15
C LYS A 21 32.70 10.03 -23.52
N MET A 22 31.85 9.38 -24.31
CA MET A 22 30.69 8.65 -23.79
C MET A 22 31.11 7.51 -22.87
N LEU A 23 32.12 6.75 -23.26
CA LEU A 23 32.66 5.66 -22.44
C LEU A 23 33.32 6.19 -21.15
N GLY A 24 34.00 7.33 -21.23
CA GLY A 24 34.51 8.06 -20.08
C GLY A 24 33.42 8.44 -19.09
N LEU A 25 32.35 9.09 -19.56
CA LEU A 25 31.19 9.46 -18.74
C LEU A 25 30.53 8.23 -18.10
N PHE A 26 30.43 7.12 -18.83
CA PHE A 26 29.88 5.88 -18.30
C PHE A 26 30.73 5.29 -17.19
N ASN A 27 32.06 5.27 -17.38
CA ASN A 27 33.00 4.80 -16.36
C ASN A 27 32.99 5.70 -15.12
N ASP A 28 32.95 7.02 -15.31
CA ASP A 28 32.87 7.99 -14.21
C ASP A 28 31.57 7.81 -13.41
N ALA A 29 30.43 7.68 -14.10
CA ALA A 29 29.15 7.40 -13.46
C ALA A 29 29.15 6.06 -12.72
N PHE A 30 29.78 5.03 -13.28
CA PHE A 30 29.91 3.73 -12.63
C PHE A 30 30.75 3.81 -11.35
N ILE A 31 31.87 4.53 -11.39
CA ILE A 31 32.72 4.78 -10.21
C ILE A 31 31.95 5.57 -9.16
N GLU A 32 31.19 6.60 -9.55
CA GLU A 32 30.35 7.37 -8.63
C GLU A 32 29.30 6.49 -7.94
N ILE A 33 28.62 5.62 -8.70
CA ILE A 33 27.66 4.66 -8.15
C ILE A 33 28.36 3.68 -7.20
N ALA A 34 29.53 3.15 -7.57
CA ALA A 34 30.30 2.24 -6.73
C ALA A 34 30.74 2.91 -5.41
N HIS A 35 31.24 4.15 -5.49
CA HIS A 35 31.56 4.94 -4.30
C HIS A 35 30.34 5.20 -3.44
N LYS A 36 29.19 5.53 -4.04
CA LYS A 36 27.94 5.73 -3.32
C LYS A 36 27.49 4.46 -2.61
N LEU A 37 27.54 3.30 -3.28
CA LEU A 37 27.23 2.02 -2.67
C LEU A 37 28.19 1.67 -1.53
N ILE A 38 29.49 1.88 -1.71
CA ILE A 38 30.51 1.62 -0.67
C ILE A 38 30.33 2.58 0.52
N ASN A 39 30.07 3.86 0.27
CA ASN A 39 29.90 4.87 1.31
C ASN A 39 28.58 4.71 2.07
N ASP A 40 27.49 4.36 1.37
CA ASP A 40 26.22 3.95 1.99
C ASP A 40 26.41 2.69 2.84
N THR A 41 27.35 1.80 2.45
CA THR A 41 27.73 0.63 3.25
C THR A 41 28.65 1.01 4.43
N ASN A 42 29.52 2.02 4.30
CA ASN A 42 30.48 2.42 5.34
C ASN A 42 29.86 3.28 6.46
N VAL A 43 28.74 3.95 6.20
CA VAL A 43 27.92 4.60 7.27
C VAL A 43 26.98 3.59 7.95
N ASN A 44 26.89 2.35 7.45
CA ASN A 44 26.09 1.31 8.07
C ASN A 44 26.77 -0.08 8.06
N VAL A 45 28.01 -0.14 8.53
CA VAL A 45 28.54 -1.39 9.10
C VAL A 45 28.16 -1.47 10.58
N SER A 46 26.85 -1.58 10.83
CA SER A 46 26.40 -2.52 11.86
C SER A 46 25.85 -3.75 11.14
N VAL A 47 26.78 -4.51 10.56
CA VAL A 47 26.51 -5.88 10.13
C VAL A 47 26.29 -6.70 11.40
N LYS A 48 25.05 -6.79 11.87
CA LYS A 48 24.59 -7.99 12.56
C LYS A 48 24.09 -8.95 11.50
N LYS A 49 25.03 -9.75 10.97
CA LYS A 49 24.73 -11.12 10.57
C LYS A 49 24.25 -11.85 11.83
N THR A 50 22.95 -12.01 11.96
CA THR A 50 22.38 -12.98 12.89
C THR A 50 21.33 -13.79 12.15
N ASN A 51 21.74 -14.99 11.75
CA ASN A 51 20.87 -16.16 11.77
C ASN A 51 20.23 -16.24 13.15
N VAL A 52 19.06 -15.63 13.37
CA VAL A 52 18.26 -15.88 14.58
C VAL A 52 16.78 -15.88 14.21
N LYS A 53 16.27 -17.10 14.11
CA LYS A 53 15.03 -17.59 14.68
C LYS A 53 14.06 -16.49 15.17
N LYS A 54 12.92 -16.42 14.46
CA LYS A 54 11.62 -15.92 14.91
C LYS A 54 11.45 -16.12 16.43
N THR A 55 11.64 -15.06 17.22
CA THR A 55 11.22 -15.01 18.62
C THR A 55 10.44 -13.71 18.84
N THR A 56 9.18 -13.94 19.15
CA THR A 56 8.24 -13.07 19.84
C THR A 56 8.87 -12.37 21.04
N SER A 57 8.36 -11.16 21.33
CA SER A 57 8.36 -10.42 22.60
C SER A 57 9.60 -10.49 23.49
N ASP A 58 10.17 -9.34 23.88
CA ASP A 58 10.03 -8.89 25.26
C ASP A 58 10.72 -7.55 25.52
N ASN A 59 10.05 -6.79 26.39
CA ASN A 59 10.51 -5.58 27.02
C ASN A 59 11.71 -5.91 27.91
N SER A 60 12.91 -5.39 27.60
CA SER A 60 14.01 -5.33 28.57
C SER A 60 14.13 -3.91 29.12
N PRO A 61 14.23 -3.75 30.45
CA PRO A 61 14.35 -2.45 31.09
C PRO A 61 15.81 -2.00 31.02
N GLY A 62 16.13 -1.10 30.07
CA GLY A 62 17.46 -0.48 30.02
C GLY A 62 18.02 -0.17 28.63
N CYS A 63 17.30 -0.49 27.54
CA CYS A 63 17.71 -0.11 26.19
C CYS A 63 16.82 1.02 25.67
N PRO A 64 17.37 2.12 25.11
CA PRO A 64 16.55 3.19 24.55
C PRO A 64 15.62 2.62 23.47
N PRO A 65 14.36 3.05 23.41
CA PRO A 65 13.38 2.54 22.46
C PRO A 65 13.93 2.68 21.03
N VAL A 66 14.15 1.53 20.38
CA VAL A 66 14.70 1.48 19.02
C VAL A 66 13.65 2.05 18.08
N LYS A 67 13.93 3.21 17.48
CA LYS A 67 13.10 3.82 16.43
C LYS A 67 12.90 2.81 15.32
N ARG A 68 11.65 2.51 14.97
CA ARG A 68 11.31 1.62 13.85
C ARG A 68 10.10 2.15 13.11
N PHE A 69 9.98 1.86 11.82
CA PHE A 69 8.75 2.15 11.10
C PHE A 69 7.64 1.19 11.55
N ALA A 70 6.42 1.72 11.69
CA ALA A 70 5.25 0.95 12.10
C ALA A 70 4.85 -0.10 11.06
N THR A 71 5.05 0.21 9.77
CA THR A 71 4.71 -0.64 8.63
C THR A 71 5.77 -0.53 7.54
N LYS A 72 5.86 -1.54 6.66
CA LYS A 72 6.71 -1.49 5.47
C LYS A 72 6.36 -0.31 4.55
N ILE A 73 5.07 0.01 4.45
CA ILE A 73 4.55 1.16 3.69
C ILE A 73 5.10 2.47 4.25
N ALA A 74 5.20 2.62 5.58
CA ALA A 74 5.79 3.81 6.18
C ALA A 74 7.29 3.91 5.89
N ALA A 75 8.02 2.79 5.89
CA ALA A 75 9.44 2.76 5.54
C ALA A 75 9.69 3.15 4.07
N GLU A 76 8.94 2.54 3.13
CA GLU A 76 9.02 2.87 1.71
C GLU A 76 8.64 4.34 1.45
N TYR A 77 7.59 4.83 2.09
CA TYR A 77 7.15 6.22 1.94
C TYR A 77 8.15 7.23 2.52
N ALA A 78 8.85 6.90 3.61
CA ALA A 78 9.93 7.73 4.13
C ALA A 78 11.12 7.77 3.15
N GLN A 79 11.50 6.60 2.61
CA GLN A 79 12.59 6.48 1.63
C GLN A 79 12.31 7.28 0.35
N GLU A 80 11.09 7.23 -0.19
CA GLU A 80 10.67 8.03 -1.35
C GLU A 80 10.81 9.54 -1.12
N ASN A 81 10.72 9.99 0.14
CA ASN A 81 10.83 11.38 0.53
C ASN A 81 12.21 11.74 1.11
N ASN A 82 13.20 10.85 1.00
CA ASN A 82 14.55 11.00 1.56
C ASN A 82 14.57 11.26 3.07
N LEU A 83 13.68 10.59 3.80
CA LEU A 83 13.58 10.67 5.26
C LEU A 83 14.09 9.39 5.91
N THR A 84 14.82 9.57 7.00
CA THR A 84 15.44 8.52 7.81
C THR A 84 14.77 8.43 9.18
N LEU A 85 15.09 7.38 9.95
CA LEU A 85 14.60 7.22 11.33
C LEU A 85 15.11 8.35 12.25
N ASP A 86 16.21 9.00 11.89
CA ASP A 86 16.82 10.06 12.69
C ASP A 86 16.09 11.40 12.57
N ASP A 87 15.35 11.61 11.47
CA ASP A 87 14.50 12.80 11.26
C ASP A 87 13.31 12.88 12.22
N PHE A 88 12.99 11.79 12.91
CA PHE A 88 11.84 11.71 13.80
C PHE A 88 12.28 11.57 15.26
N ASP A 89 11.75 12.41 16.14
CA ASP A 89 11.90 12.23 17.57
C ASP A 89 10.98 11.11 18.07
N ILE A 90 11.49 10.29 19.02
CA ILE A 90 10.78 9.15 19.63
C ILE A 90 9.46 9.57 20.34
N GLY A 91 9.19 10.87 20.48
CA GLY A 91 8.12 11.40 21.33
C GLY A 91 6.70 11.43 20.74
N THR A 92 6.47 11.10 19.48
CA THR A 92 5.12 11.26 18.88
C THR A 92 4.19 10.07 19.03
N LEU A 93 4.72 8.85 19.22
CA LEU A 93 3.91 7.65 19.50
C LEU A 93 4.42 6.91 20.73
N LYS A 94 3.48 6.46 21.56
CA LYS A 94 3.67 5.65 22.80
C LYS A 94 4.63 4.46 22.65
N ASP A 95 4.85 3.99 21.42
CA ASP A 95 5.63 2.79 21.11
C ASP A 95 6.93 3.08 20.33
N GLY A 96 7.30 4.35 20.10
CA GLY A 96 8.49 4.72 19.34
C GLY A 96 8.46 4.31 17.85
N LYS A 97 7.27 4.03 17.32
CA LYS A 97 7.04 3.61 15.93
C LYS A 97 6.64 4.79 15.05
N ILE A 98 7.25 4.92 13.88
CA ILE A 98 6.95 5.99 12.92
C ILE A 98 5.92 5.50 11.91
N THR A 99 4.79 6.21 11.80
CA THR A 99 3.71 5.91 10.86
C THR A 99 3.76 6.82 9.62
N LYS A 100 3.00 6.46 8.58
CA LYS A 100 2.82 7.32 7.38
C LYS A 100 2.27 8.71 7.73
N SER A 101 1.46 8.82 8.80
CA SER A 101 0.90 10.09 9.26
C SER A 101 1.98 11.00 9.83
N ASP A 102 2.93 10.44 10.57
CA ASP A 102 4.06 11.19 11.15
C ASP A 102 4.97 11.73 10.05
N ILE A 103 5.26 10.91 9.04
CA ILE A 103 6.03 11.31 7.85
C ILE A 103 5.34 12.47 7.12
N ASN A 104 4.02 12.39 6.91
CA ASN A 104 3.27 13.46 6.25
C ASN A 104 3.25 14.75 7.10
N THR A 105 3.14 14.62 8.42
CA THR A 105 3.19 15.76 9.34
C THR A 105 4.56 16.44 9.31
N TYR A 106 5.64 15.64 9.32
CA TYR A 106 7.00 16.14 9.17
C TYR A 106 7.19 16.86 7.82
N LEU A 107 6.74 16.27 6.71
CA LEU A 107 6.83 16.90 5.39
C LEU A 107 6.05 18.21 5.29
N LYS A 108 4.87 18.30 5.92
CA LYS A 108 4.08 19.53 5.97
C LYS A 108 4.76 20.60 6.81
N ALA A 109 5.33 20.23 7.95
CA ALA A 109 6.10 21.14 8.79
C ALA A 109 7.38 21.62 8.09
N ASN A 110 8.10 20.74 7.40
CA ASN A 110 9.36 21.07 6.73
C ASN A 110 9.18 21.91 5.45
N LYS A 111 8.03 21.76 4.76
CA LYS A 111 7.63 22.66 3.67
C LYS A 111 7.31 24.09 4.16
N LEU A 112 6.98 24.26 5.44
CA LEU A 112 6.76 25.57 6.05
C LEU A 112 8.06 26.22 6.57
N THR A 113 9.13 25.44 6.79
CA THR A 113 10.39 25.94 7.37
C THR A 113 11.47 26.27 6.33
N THR A 114 11.29 25.94 5.06
CA THR A 114 12.24 26.28 3.97
C THR A 114 12.11 27.71 3.43
N LYS A 115 11.57 28.66 4.22
CA LYS A 115 11.77 30.10 4.00
C LYS A 115 11.89 30.86 5.32
N LYS A 116 13.12 30.99 5.81
CA LYS A 116 13.53 32.16 6.60
C LYS A 116 14.74 32.82 5.96
N GLU A 117 14.46 33.61 4.93
CA GLU A 117 15.19 34.85 4.70
C GLU A 117 14.18 36.01 4.67
N PRO A 118 14.51 37.18 5.25
CA PRO A 118 13.53 38.21 5.55
C PRO A 118 13.30 39.20 4.39
N LYS A 119 12.01 39.52 4.20
CA LYS A 119 11.43 40.76 3.65
C LYS A 119 11.82 41.20 2.23
N LYS A 120 10.82 41.26 1.35
CA LYS A 120 10.35 42.55 0.79
C LYS A 120 8.91 42.43 0.28
N ASN A 121 8.17 43.50 0.56
CA ASN A 121 6.75 43.69 0.34
C ASN A 121 6.39 43.56 -1.15
N THR A 122 5.34 42.83 -1.49
CA THR A 122 4.46 43.18 -2.62
C THR A 122 3.08 42.62 -2.36
N THR A 123 2.13 43.54 -2.37
CA THR A 123 0.69 43.41 -2.17
C THR A 123 0.03 42.84 -3.44
N VAL A 124 -1.20 42.31 -3.28
CA VAL A 124 -2.23 42.01 -4.31
C VAL A 124 -1.97 40.70 -5.10
N ALA A 125 -2.89 39.75 -5.28
CA ALA A 125 -4.35 39.76 -5.27
C ALA A 125 -4.96 38.44 -4.76
N SER A 126 -6.09 38.59 -4.09
CA SER A 126 -7.10 37.57 -3.79
C SER A 126 -7.45 36.70 -5.00
N ASN A 127 -7.34 35.39 -4.86
CA ASN A 127 -8.29 34.45 -5.45
C ASN A 127 -8.64 33.42 -4.38
N GLN A 128 -9.86 33.55 -3.86
CA GLN A 128 -10.52 32.59 -3.00
C GLN A 128 -10.70 31.28 -3.79
N GLY A 129 -9.79 30.33 -3.58
CA GLY A 129 -10.01 28.91 -3.88
C GLY A 129 -10.37 28.22 -2.57
N GLU A 130 -11.66 28.07 -2.33
CA GLU A 130 -12.23 27.46 -1.13
C GLU A 130 -11.64 26.04 -0.90
N PRO A 131 -11.30 25.64 0.34
CA PRO A 131 -10.81 24.30 0.61
C PRO A 131 -11.89 23.24 0.40
N TRP A 132 -11.64 22.31 -0.53
CA TRP A 132 -12.50 21.17 -0.91
C TRP A 132 -12.94 20.21 0.22
N TYR A 133 -12.55 20.46 1.48
CA TYR A 133 -12.88 19.58 2.61
C TYR A 133 -14.07 20.03 3.47
N LYS A 134 -14.72 21.16 3.16
CA LYS A 134 -16.01 21.50 3.78
C LYS A 134 -17.17 20.83 3.05
N ASN A 135 -17.29 19.52 3.21
CA ASN A 135 -18.55 18.79 3.07
C ASN A 135 -18.51 17.58 4.01
N LEU A 136 -18.61 17.84 5.32
CA LEU A 136 -19.17 16.86 6.25
C LEU A 136 -20.70 16.90 6.16
N SER A 137 -21.32 15.76 6.45
CA SER A 137 -22.76 15.47 6.54
C SER A 137 -23.53 15.24 5.22
N LYS A 138 -23.10 14.23 4.46
CA LYS A 138 -24.09 13.22 4.07
C LYS A 138 -23.77 11.99 4.89
N GLU A 139 -24.73 11.57 5.69
CA GLU A 139 -24.78 10.27 6.34
C GLU A 139 -24.60 9.22 5.24
N LYS A 140 -23.34 8.88 4.95
CA LYS A 140 -23.01 7.85 3.99
C LYS A 140 -23.45 6.59 4.70
N THR A 141 -24.58 6.04 4.30
CA THR A 141 -24.96 4.67 4.59
C THR A 141 -23.72 3.83 4.26
N VAL A 142 -22.98 3.46 5.30
CA VAL A 142 -21.78 2.64 5.15
C VAL A 142 -22.33 1.27 4.79
N ASN A 143 -22.44 1.02 3.49
CA ASN A 143 -22.87 -0.28 2.99
C ASN A 143 -21.98 -1.32 3.65
N LYS A 144 -22.58 -2.31 4.30
CA LYS A 144 -21.84 -3.41 4.94
C LYS A 144 -21.37 -4.38 3.86
N CYS A 145 -20.25 -5.06 4.10
CA CYS A 145 -19.81 -6.10 3.19
C CYS A 145 -20.72 -7.32 3.28
N CYS A 146 -21.24 -7.79 2.15
CA CYS A 146 -22.08 -9.00 2.06
C CYS A 146 -21.30 -10.32 1.93
N GLY A 147 -19.98 -10.32 2.17
CA GLY A 147 -19.17 -11.55 2.12
C GLY A 147 -19.19 -12.31 3.45
N MET A 148 -18.72 -13.56 3.43
CA MET A 148 -18.58 -14.42 4.62
C MET A 148 -17.11 -14.65 4.97
N ASN A 149 -16.81 -14.87 6.25
CA ASN A 149 -15.49 -15.31 6.69
C ASN A 149 -15.31 -16.83 6.47
N LYS A 150 -14.11 -17.37 6.75
CA LYS A 150 -13.84 -18.82 6.63
C LYS A 150 -14.66 -19.68 7.61
N SER A 151 -15.22 -19.06 8.65
CA SER A 151 -16.07 -19.70 9.65
C SER A 151 -17.55 -19.68 9.27
N GLY A 152 -17.92 -19.07 8.14
CA GLY A 152 -19.30 -18.88 7.71
C GLY A 152 -20.01 -17.65 8.28
N ASP A 153 -19.37 -16.86 9.15
CA ASP A 153 -20.00 -15.65 9.71
C ASP A 153 -19.99 -14.48 8.71
N PRO A 154 -20.97 -13.58 8.81
CA PRO A 154 -21.01 -12.35 8.02
C PRO A 154 -19.77 -11.46 8.24
N CYS A 155 -19.29 -10.87 7.16
CA CYS A 155 -18.17 -9.95 7.21
C CYS A 155 -18.51 -8.67 7.98
N LYS A 156 -17.66 -8.31 8.95
CA LYS A 156 -17.81 -7.09 9.75
C LYS A 156 -17.16 -5.84 9.13
N HIS A 157 -16.48 -6.00 7.99
CA HIS A 157 -15.81 -4.88 7.31
C HIS A 157 -16.80 -4.06 6.46
N PRO A 158 -16.50 -2.76 6.23
CA PRO A 158 -17.32 -1.95 5.35
C PRO A 158 -17.22 -2.42 3.89
N GLY A 159 -18.34 -2.38 3.20
CA GLY A 159 -18.48 -2.63 1.76
C GLY A 159 -18.06 -1.38 0.98
N THR A 160 -16.76 -1.28 0.68
CA THR A 160 -16.19 -0.11 0.00
C THR A 160 -16.24 -0.20 -1.53
N THR A 161 -16.49 -1.39 -2.08
CA THR A 161 -16.43 -1.67 -3.52
C THR A 161 -17.67 -2.41 -3.98
N LYS A 162 -18.22 -2.04 -5.15
CA LYS A 162 -19.26 -2.77 -5.86
C LYS A 162 -18.66 -3.29 -7.17
N PRO A 163 -18.21 -4.55 -7.22
CA PRO A 163 -17.65 -5.14 -8.43
C PRO A 163 -18.65 -5.12 -9.60
N ASP A 164 -18.13 -5.12 -10.83
CA ASP A 164 -19.00 -5.12 -12.02
C ASP A 164 -19.81 -6.42 -12.11
N GLY A 165 -21.12 -6.27 -12.32
CA GLY A 165 -22.11 -7.36 -12.25
C GLY A 165 -22.60 -7.74 -10.85
N ALA A 166 -22.06 -7.15 -9.78
CA ALA A 166 -22.52 -7.45 -8.41
C ALA A 166 -23.79 -6.66 -8.04
N ASN A 167 -24.69 -7.31 -7.32
CA ASN A 167 -25.87 -6.70 -6.72
C ASN A 167 -25.53 -5.96 -5.41
N ASN A 168 -24.57 -6.49 -4.64
CA ASN A 168 -24.22 -6.06 -3.30
C ASN A 168 -22.85 -5.34 -3.22
N TYR A 169 -22.57 -4.75 -2.05
CA TYR A 169 -21.29 -4.14 -1.73
C TYR A 169 -20.39 -5.11 -0.95
N TYR A 170 -19.11 -5.10 -1.29
CA TYR A 170 -18.09 -5.96 -0.71
C TYR A 170 -16.90 -5.14 -0.21
N CYS A 171 -16.23 -5.65 0.82
CA CYS A 171 -14.91 -5.14 1.20
C CYS A 171 -13.88 -5.59 0.14
N PHE A 172 -12.71 -4.96 0.11
CA PHE A 172 -11.68 -5.27 -0.89
C PHE A 172 -11.35 -6.77 -0.98
N ARG A 173 -11.38 -7.49 0.16
CA ARG A 173 -11.10 -8.92 0.20
C ARG A 173 -12.21 -9.75 -0.47
N HIS A 174 -13.47 -9.45 -0.18
CA HIS A 174 -14.61 -10.23 -0.71
C HIS A 174 -15.08 -9.73 -2.08
N GLY A 175 -14.62 -8.56 -2.52
CA GLY A 175 -14.89 -8.04 -3.86
C GLY A 175 -14.17 -8.81 -4.96
N MET A 176 -13.12 -9.59 -4.63
CA MET A 176 -12.45 -10.46 -5.61
C MET A 176 -13.30 -11.69 -5.96
N ASP A 177 -13.87 -12.34 -4.94
CA ASP A 177 -14.65 -13.57 -5.08
C ASP A 177 -16.15 -13.32 -4.87
N TRP A 178 -16.64 -12.12 -5.24
CA TRP A 178 -17.99 -11.67 -4.91
C TRP A 178 -19.08 -12.60 -5.43
N ARG A 179 -18.84 -13.22 -6.60
CA ARG A 179 -19.77 -14.15 -7.26
C ARG A 179 -20.15 -15.31 -6.34
N ASN A 180 -19.23 -15.80 -5.52
CA ASN A 180 -19.48 -16.92 -4.60
C ASN A 180 -20.47 -16.56 -3.48
N PHE A 181 -20.70 -15.27 -3.22
CA PHE A 181 -21.65 -14.79 -2.22
C PHE A 181 -22.98 -14.31 -2.83
N GLU A 182 -23.06 -14.20 -4.16
CA GLU A 182 -24.28 -13.78 -4.88
C GLU A 182 -24.97 -14.92 -5.62
N VAL A 183 -24.40 -16.13 -5.61
CA VAL A 183 -25.15 -17.30 -6.04
C VAL A 183 -26.28 -17.49 -5.03
N SER A 184 -27.48 -17.07 -5.43
CA SER A 184 -28.72 -17.38 -4.73
C SER A 184 -28.68 -18.86 -4.39
N SER A 185 -28.94 -19.16 -3.12
CA SER A 185 -29.18 -20.51 -2.64
C SER A 185 -30.46 -21.01 -3.32
N ASP A 186 -30.37 -21.35 -4.60
CA ASP A 186 -31.40 -22.01 -5.40
C ASP A 186 -31.37 -23.50 -5.03
N SER A 187 -31.54 -23.75 -3.73
CA SER A 187 -31.94 -25.06 -3.25
C SER A 187 -33.39 -25.22 -3.71
N ASP A 188 -33.49 -25.60 -4.97
CA ASP A 188 -34.63 -26.21 -5.64
C ASP A 188 -35.25 -27.21 -4.65
N LEU A 189 -36.29 -26.75 -3.96
CA LEU A 189 -37.12 -27.56 -3.11
C LEU A 189 -37.88 -28.46 -4.07
N GLU A 190 -37.40 -29.69 -4.25
CA GLU A 190 -38.11 -30.78 -4.93
C GLU A 190 -39.60 -30.70 -4.57
N GLU A 191 -40.40 -30.27 -5.54
CA GLU A 191 -41.85 -30.31 -5.45
C GLU A 191 -42.23 -31.79 -5.57
N GLU A 192 -42.23 -32.51 -4.43
CA GLU A 192 -42.69 -33.88 -4.38
C GLU A 192 -44.12 -33.95 -4.96
N PRO A 193 -44.36 -34.72 -6.04
CA PRO A 193 -45.72 -35.02 -6.44
C PRO A 193 -46.33 -35.87 -5.34
N ILE A 194 -47.32 -35.30 -4.63
CA ILE A 194 -48.22 -36.01 -3.74
C ILE A 194 -48.94 -37.06 -4.60
N GLU A 195 -48.37 -38.26 -4.68
CA GLU A 195 -49.07 -39.46 -5.12
C GLU A 195 -50.21 -39.67 -4.13
N LYS A 196 -51.42 -39.29 -4.56
CA LYS A 196 -52.64 -39.57 -3.84
C LYS A 196 -52.73 -41.08 -3.67
N GLU A 197 -52.59 -41.49 -2.41
CA GLU A 197 -52.86 -42.83 -1.92
C GLU A 197 -54.16 -43.38 -2.54
N ILE A 198 -54.01 -44.44 -3.33
CA ILE A 198 -55.10 -45.33 -3.69
C ILE A 198 -55.41 -46.12 -2.42
N MET A 199 -56.37 -45.61 -1.64
CA MET A 199 -56.95 -46.35 -0.53
C MET A 199 -57.94 -47.38 -1.11
N CYS A 200 -57.50 -48.63 -1.15
CA CYS A 200 -58.36 -49.79 -1.34
C CYS A 200 -59.45 -49.84 -0.27
N SER A 201 -60.72 -49.76 -0.67
CA SER A 201 -61.82 -50.42 0.03
C SER A 201 -62.56 -51.30 -0.96
N ILE A 202 -62.14 -52.56 -1.01
CA ILE A 202 -62.95 -53.68 -1.47
C ILE A 202 -63.93 -53.98 -0.33
N VAL A 203 -65.21 -53.66 -0.54
CA VAL A 203 -66.35 -54.35 0.07
C VAL A 203 -67.53 -54.17 -0.87
N ASP A 204 -67.82 -55.21 -1.65
CA ASP A 204 -69.11 -55.90 -1.67
C ASP A 204 -69.19 -56.79 -2.91
N SER A 205 -69.12 -58.09 -2.67
CA SER A 205 -69.57 -59.12 -3.60
C SER A 205 -70.99 -59.51 -3.19
N GLU A 206 -71.93 -59.38 -4.11
CA GLU A 206 -73.11 -60.26 -4.22
C GLU A 206 -72.71 -61.58 -4.89
#